data_AF-A0A843GU43-F1
#
_entry.id   AF-A0A843GU43-F1
#
_cell.length_a   1.000
_cell.length_b   1.000
_cell.length_c   1.000
_cell.angle_alpha   90.00
_cell.angle_beta   90.00
_cell.angle_gamma   90.00
#
_symmetry.space_group_name_H-M   'P 1'
#
loop_
_entity.id
_entity.type
_entity.pdbx_description
1 polymer ?
#
loop_
_entity_poly.entity_id
_entity_poly.type
_entity_poly.pdbx_seq_one_letter_code
_entity_poly.pdbx_strand_id
1 'polypeptide(L)'
;LVSNRQAASDTIYELIKEELTEKGINVISLALENVDFTDAFEAAVEAKQVATQEKQRAQTEQERMTMEEEAAAKRAVIVANAEAEKAKIAAQADLEVVKIQAEAALYAGEKEAEMNKRISEALTPELIKYYYIKQWNGKLPTVSTDNTMTLIDMNDINEVAD
;
A
#
# COMPACT_ATOMS: atom_id res chain seq x y z
N LEU A 1 19.11 -25.03 43.65
CA LEU A 1 19.98 -25.82 44.56
C LEU A 1 20.49 -24.98 45.74
N VAL A 2 20.96 -23.74 45.54
CA VAL A 2 21.38 -22.85 46.65
C VAL A 2 20.25 -22.55 47.66
N SER A 3 19.02 -22.33 47.17
CA SER A 3 17.88 -21.97 48.04
C SER A 3 17.49 -23.04 49.06
N ASN A 4 17.70 -24.33 48.75
CA ASN A 4 17.39 -25.42 49.68
C ASN A 4 18.58 -25.80 50.58
N ARG A 5 19.80 -25.33 50.28
CA ARG A 5 21.00 -25.65 51.07
C ARG A 5 21.00 -24.92 52.40
N GLN A 6 20.52 -23.69 52.43
CA GLN A 6 20.43 -22.89 53.66
C GLN A 6 19.48 -23.55 54.67
N ALA A 7 18.26 -23.89 54.23
CA ALA A 7 17.28 -24.57 55.07
C ALA A 7 17.79 -25.93 55.61
N ALA A 8 18.49 -26.70 54.78
CA ALA A 8 19.12 -27.94 55.22
C ALA A 8 20.24 -27.70 56.25
N SER A 9 21.07 -26.69 56.05
CA SER A 9 22.17 -26.33 56.96
C SER A 9 21.65 -25.89 58.33
N ASP A 10 20.60 -25.06 58.35
CA ASP A 10 19.99 -24.56 59.57
C ASP A 10 19.35 -25.70 60.39
N THR A 11 18.69 -26.64 59.70
CA THR A 11 18.07 -27.82 60.35
C THR A 11 19.12 -28.74 60.98
N ILE A 12 20.23 -28.98 60.26
CA ILE A 12 21.33 -29.83 60.77
C ILE A 12 22.05 -29.15 61.94
N TYR A 13 22.21 -27.83 61.89
CA TYR A 13 22.83 -27.07 62.97
C TYR A 13 22.07 -27.19 64.29
N GLU A 14 20.74 -27.04 64.28
CA GLU A 14 19.93 -27.16 65.51
C GLU A 14 20.00 -28.57 66.12
N LEU A 15 19.91 -29.62 65.28
CA LEU A 15 20.02 -31.02 65.74
C LEU A 15 21.37 -31.29 66.42
N ILE A 16 22.47 -30.87 65.79
CA ILE A 16 23.82 -31.10 66.31
C ILE A 16 24.08 -30.27 67.57
N LYS A 17 23.57 -29.03 67.63
CA LYS A 17 23.72 -28.15 68.78
C LYS A 17 23.04 -28.71 70.02
N GLU A 18 21.81 -29.22 69.90
CA GLU A 18 21.06 -29.81 71.00
C GLU A 18 21.78 -31.02 71.60
N GLU A 19 22.21 -31.96 70.75
CA GLU A 19 22.85 -33.22 71.16
C GLU A 19 24.26 -33.01 71.77
N LEU A 20 25.00 -32.00 71.30
CA LEU A 20 26.35 -31.70 71.80
C LEU A 20 26.34 -30.85 73.07
N THR A 21 25.32 -30.00 73.26
CA THR A 21 25.18 -29.19 74.48
C THR A 21 24.91 -30.08 75.69
N GLU A 22 24.14 -31.16 75.54
CA GLU A 22 23.90 -32.15 76.60
C GLU A 22 25.20 -32.84 77.06
N LYS A 23 26.22 -32.89 76.19
CA LYS A 23 27.54 -33.46 76.49
C LYS A 23 28.60 -32.39 76.85
N GLY A 24 28.18 -31.14 77.04
CA GLY A 24 29.06 -30.04 77.46
C GLY A 24 29.91 -29.41 76.34
N ILE A 25 29.57 -29.66 75.07
CA ILE A 25 30.26 -29.09 73.90
C ILE A 25 29.41 -27.97 73.30
N ASN A 26 30.00 -26.79 73.08
CA ASN A 26 29.28 -25.63 72.53
C ASN A 26 29.68 -25.41 71.05
N VAL A 27 28.72 -25.55 70.14
CA VAL A 27 28.94 -25.41 68.68
C VAL A 27 28.82 -23.95 68.28
N ILE A 28 29.87 -23.40 67.65
CA ILE A 28 29.95 -21.98 67.27
C ILE A 28 29.50 -21.75 65.82
N SER A 29 29.80 -22.69 64.91
CA SER A 29 29.42 -22.61 63.50
C SER A 29 29.44 -23.99 62.84
N LEU A 30 28.48 -24.25 61.94
CA LEU A 30 28.45 -25.41 61.06
C LEU A 30 28.54 -24.93 59.61
N ALA A 31 29.48 -25.47 58.84
CA ALA A 31 29.61 -25.23 57.41
C ALA A 31 29.52 -26.56 56.65
N LEU A 32 28.61 -26.65 55.69
CA LEU A 32 28.55 -27.78 54.75
C LEU A 32 29.54 -27.54 53.61
N GLU A 33 30.60 -28.32 53.61
CA GLU A 33 31.65 -28.25 52.58
C GLU A 33 31.19 -29.01 51.33
N ASN A 34 31.36 -30.34 51.29
CA ASN A 34 30.97 -31.18 50.17
C ASN A 34 29.71 -31.99 50.47
N VAL A 35 28.77 -31.97 49.53
CA VAL A 35 27.55 -32.80 49.56
C VAL A 35 27.64 -33.68 48.32
N ASP A 36 28.09 -34.91 48.51
CA ASP A 36 28.24 -35.87 47.43
C ASP A 36 26.98 -36.72 47.32
N PHE A 37 26.49 -36.91 46.09
CA PHE A 37 25.41 -37.83 45.78
C PHE A 37 26.00 -39.09 45.13
N THR A 38 25.16 -40.10 44.87
CA THR A 38 25.63 -41.27 44.10
C THR A 38 25.88 -40.87 42.65
N ASP A 39 26.89 -41.46 42.00
CA ASP A 39 27.22 -41.23 40.58
C ASP A 39 25.98 -41.34 39.67
N ALA A 40 25.09 -42.29 39.97
CA ALA A 40 23.85 -42.51 39.23
C ALA A 40 22.86 -41.32 39.34
N PHE A 41 22.81 -40.65 40.49
CA PHE A 41 21.96 -39.47 40.68
C PHE A 41 22.54 -38.25 39.97
N GLU A 42 23.85 -38.02 40.09
CA GLU A 42 24.54 -36.92 39.41
C GLU A 42 24.36 -36.99 37.89
N ALA A 43 24.59 -38.17 37.30
CA ALA A 43 24.36 -38.40 35.88
C ALA A 43 22.91 -38.12 35.45
N ALA A 44 21.92 -38.50 36.27
CA ALA A 44 20.51 -38.26 35.97
C ALA A 44 20.14 -36.77 36.02
N VAL A 45 20.73 -36.01 36.96
CA VAL A 45 20.51 -34.57 37.09
C VAL A 45 21.15 -33.82 35.93
N GLU A 46 22.39 -34.17 35.57
CA GLU A 46 23.06 -33.61 34.40
C GLU A 46 22.27 -33.88 33.11
N ALA A 47 21.85 -35.12 32.88
CA ALA A 47 21.03 -35.48 31.73
C ALA A 47 19.73 -34.67 31.67
N LYS A 48 19.05 -34.49 32.81
CA LYS A 48 17.84 -33.65 32.89
C LYS A 48 18.14 -32.18 32.61
N GLN A 49 19.27 -31.67 33.08
CA GLN A 49 19.67 -30.29 32.86
C GLN A 49 19.99 -30.04 31.39
N VAL A 50 20.69 -30.96 30.73
CA VAL A 50 20.96 -30.93 29.29
C VAL A 50 19.64 -30.95 28.51
N ALA A 51 18.76 -31.92 28.78
CA ALA A 51 17.45 -32.01 28.12
C ALA A 51 16.59 -30.74 28.32
N THR A 52 16.66 -30.12 29.50
CA THR A 52 15.96 -28.85 29.78
C THR A 52 16.53 -27.70 28.96
N GLN A 53 17.86 -27.59 28.87
CA GLN A 53 18.51 -26.57 28.04
C GLN A 53 18.23 -26.78 26.56
N GLU A 54 18.26 -28.02 26.07
CA GLU A 54 17.95 -28.35 24.67
C GLU A 54 16.50 -28.00 24.35
N LYS A 55 15.55 -28.37 25.21
CA LYS A 55 14.14 -27.98 25.06
C LYS A 55 13.99 -26.46 25.01
N GLN A 56 14.64 -25.74 25.93
CA GLN A 56 14.57 -24.28 25.97
C GLN A 56 15.13 -23.66 24.69
N ARG A 57 16.29 -24.14 24.20
CA ARG A 57 16.87 -23.70 22.93
C ARG A 57 15.94 -23.97 21.74
N ALA A 58 15.35 -25.17 21.67
CA ALA A 58 14.44 -25.53 20.60
C ALA A 58 13.17 -24.66 20.60
N GLN A 59 12.62 -24.36 21.78
CA GLN A 59 11.47 -23.45 21.91
C GLN A 59 11.81 -22.03 21.46
N THR A 60 12.94 -21.47 21.93
CA THR A 60 13.39 -20.14 21.51
C THR A 60 13.64 -20.07 20.00
N GLU A 61 14.22 -21.12 19.41
CA GLU A 61 14.45 -21.16 17.96
C GLU A 61 13.14 -21.26 17.18
N GLN A 62 12.17 -22.05 17.63
CA GLN A 62 10.83 -22.07 17.04
C GLN A 62 10.14 -20.72 17.12
N GLU A 63 10.15 -20.07 18.29
CA GLU A 63 9.57 -18.74 18.48
C GLU A 63 10.23 -17.70 17.56
N ARG A 64 11.57 -17.76 17.43
CA ARG A 64 12.33 -16.90 16.52
C ARG A 64 11.88 -17.10 15.08
N MET A 65 11.79 -18.33 14.61
CA MET A 65 11.32 -18.66 13.26
C MET A 65 9.88 -18.16 13.03
N THR A 66 8.96 -18.40 13.98
CA THR A 66 7.58 -17.93 13.85
C THR A 66 7.49 -16.40 13.83
N MET A 67 8.30 -15.72 14.64
CA MET A 67 8.34 -14.25 14.68
C MET A 67 8.87 -13.68 13.36
N GLU A 68 9.89 -14.31 12.77
CA GLU A 68 10.46 -13.92 11.48
C GLU A 68 9.46 -14.09 10.33
N GLU A 69 8.78 -15.24 10.27
CA GLU A 69 7.72 -15.51 9.29
C GLU A 69 6.54 -14.54 9.44
N GLU A 70 6.07 -14.29 10.67
CA GLU A 70 5.02 -13.31 10.92
C GLU A 70 5.45 -11.89 10.51
N ALA A 71 6.69 -11.51 10.79
CA ALA A 71 7.22 -10.21 10.40
C ALA A 71 7.33 -10.09 8.88
N ALA A 72 7.73 -11.16 8.18
CA ALA A 72 7.77 -11.21 6.72
C ALA A 72 6.36 -11.07 6.12
N ALA A 73 5.39 -11.82 6.65
CA ALA A 73 3.99 -11.73 6.21
C ALA A 73 3.41 -10.32 6.42
N LYS A 74 3.66 -9.70 7.58
CA LYS A 74 3.22 -8.32 7.86
C LYS A 74 3.86 -7.32 6.90
N ARG A 75 5.16 -7.45 6.61
CA ARG A 75 5.85 -6.60 5.62
C ARG A 75 5.24 -6.77 4.22
N ALA A 76 4.95 -8.00 3.80
CA ALA A 76 4.33 -8.27 2.51
C ALA A 76 2.95 -7.60 2.39
N VAL A 77 2.12 -7.66 3.43
CA VAL A 77 0.82 -6.97 3.47
C VAL A 77 0.99 -5.45 3.37
N ILE A 78 1.95 -4.87 4.08
CA ILE A 78 2.22 -3.42 4.02
C ILE A 78 2.61 -3.01 2.59
N VAL A 79 3.51 -3.76 1.95
CA VAL A 79 3.94 -3.50 0.56
C VAL A 79 2.76 -3.61 -0.39
N ALA A 80 1.99 -4.69 -0.33
CA ALA A 80 0.82 -4.89 -1.18
C ALA A 80 -0.22 -3.77 -1.02
N ASN A 81 -0.48 -3.35 0.23
CA ASN A 81 -1.39 -2.23 0.50
C ASN A 81 -0.84 -0.91 -0.04
N ALA A 82 0.45 -0.65 0.12
CA ALA A 82 1.09 0.56 -0.40
C ALA A 82 1.05 0.61 -1.93
N GLU A 83 1.28 -0.53 -2.61
CA GLU A 83 1.16 -0.65 -4.07
C GLU A 83 -0.28 -0.46 -4.54
N ALA A 84 -1.26 -1.07 -3.86
CA ALA A 84 -2.67 -0.91 -4.17
C ALA A 84 -3.12 0.56 -4.00
N GLU A 85 -2.68 1.23 -2.94
CA GLU A 85 -3.01 2.63 -2.71
C GLU A 85 -2.36 3.54 -3.76
N LYS A 86 -1.09 3.30 -4.11
CA LYS A 86 -0.42 3.99 -5.20
C LYS A 86 -1.17 3.83 -6.53
N ALA A 87 -1.65 2.63 -6.84
CA ALA A 87 -2.42 2.36 -8.05
C ALA A 87 -3.78 3.09 -8.05
N LYS A 88 -4.47 3.17 -6.91
CA LYS A 88 -5.71 3.94 -6.79
C LYS A 88 -5.46 5.43 -7.01
N ILE A 89 -4.43 6.00 -6.39
CA ILE A 89 -4.06 7.41 -6.55
C ILE A 89 -3.76 7.70 -8.02
N ALA A 90 -2.98 6.84 -8.68
CA ALA A 90 -2.69 6.98 -10.11
C ALA A 90 -3.98 6.95 -10.96
N ALA A 91 -4.86 5.97 -10.74
CA ALA A 91 -6.11 5.86 -11.48
C ALA A 91 -7.06 7.05 -11.23
N GLN A 92 -7.08 7.60 -10.01
CA GLN A 92 -7.85 8.80 -9.67
C GLN A 92 -7.28 10.04 -10.37
N ALA A 93 -5.96 10.20 -10.38
CA ALA A 93 -5.30 11.29 -11.09
C ALA A 93 -5.57 11.22 -12.60
N ASP A 94 -5.48 10.04 -13.20
CA ASP A 94 -5.79 9.83 -14.63
C ASP A 94 -7.26 10.18 -14.93
N LEU A 95 -8.19 9.76 -14.07
CA LEU A 95 -9.61 10.09 -14.21
C LEU A 95 -9.84 11.61 -14.13
N GLU A 96 -9.17 12.29 -13.22
CA GLU A 96 -9.26 13.75 -13.05
C GLU A 96 -8.73 14.48 -14.29
N VAL A 97 -7.60 14.05 -14.84
CA VAL A 97 -7.06 14.58 -16.10
C VAL A 97 -8.06 14.42 -17.24
N VAL A 98 -8.67 13.24 -17.39
CA VAL A 98 -9.68 12.99 -18.44
C VAL A 98 -10.91 13.88 -18.24
N LYS A 99 -11.38 14.07 -17.00
CA LYS A 99 -12.50 14.96 -16.71
C LYS A 99 -12.18 16.41 -17.08
N ILE A 100 -11.02 16.92 -16.68
CA ILE A 100 -10.58 18.28 -17.01
C ILE A 100 -10.50 18.45 -18.53
N GLN A 101 -9.96 17.47 -19.26
CA GLN A 101 -9.89 17.52 -20.72
C GLN A 101 -11.28 17.50 -21.37
N ALA A 102 -12.20 16.67 -20.87
CA ALA A 102 -13.57 16.62 -21.37
C ALA A 102 -14.31 17.93 -21.11
N GLU A 103 -14.19 18.51 -19.91
CA GLU A 103 -14.75 19.81 -19.56
C GLU A 103 -14.17 20.93 -20.43
N ALA A 104 -12.86 20.93 -20.66
CA ALA A 104 -12.21 21.89 -21.55
C ALA A 104 -12.71 21.77 -23.01
N ALA A 105 -12.89 20.54 -23.51
CA ALA A 105 -13.42 20.30 -24.85
C ALA A 105 -14.88 20.74 -24.99
N LEU A 106 -15.72 20.46 -23.99
CA LEU A 106 -17.11 20.94 -23.96
C LEU A 106 -17.16 22.47 -23.96
N TYR A 107 -16.38 23.12 -23.10
CA TYR A 107 -16.30 24.57 -23.04
C TYR A 107 -15.84 25.17 -24.37
N ALA A 108 -14.82 24.60 -25.01
CA ALA A 108 -14.34 25.04 -26.32
C ALA A 108 -15.44 24.88 -27.40
N GLY A 109 -16.13 23.75 -27.43
CA GLY A 109 -17.22 23.49 -28.37
C GLY A 109 -18.43 24.42 -28.15
N GLU A 110 -18.78 24.73 -26.90
CA GLU A 110 -19.81 25.72 -26.57
C GLU A 110 -19.43 27.12 -27.08
N LYS A 111 -18.17 27.53 -26.89
CA LYS A 111 -17.67 28.82 -27.41
C LYS A 111 -17.63 28.89 -28.92
N GLU A 112 -17.24 27.80 -29.58
CA GLU A 112 -17.28 27.71 -31.04
C GLU A 112 -18.71 27.77 -31.56
N ALA A 113 -19.65 27.05 -30.95
CA ALA A 113 -21.07 27.10 -31.31
C ALA A 113 -21.67 28.50 -31.10
N GLU A 114 -21.34 29.18 -30.01
CA GLU A 114 -21.77 30.57 -29.73
C GLU A 114 -21.22 31.54 -30.78
N MET A 115 -19.95 31.40 -31.15
CA MET A 115 -19.32 32.19 -32.22
C MET A 115 -19.98 31.93 -33.57
N ASN A 116 -20.22 30.67 -33.93
CA ASN A 116 -20.86 30.30 -35.19
C ASN A 116 -22.29 30.83 -35.29
N LYS A 117 -23.06 30.80 -34.19
CA LYS A 117 -24.39 31.43 -34.12
C LYS A 117 -24.30 32.93 -34.38
N ARG A 118 -23.39 33.65 -33.70
CA ARG A 118 -23.20 35.10 -33.91
C ARG A 118 -22.77 35.44 -35.34
N ILE A 119 -21.88 34.64 -35.93
CA ILE A 119 -21.47 34.82 -37.33
C ILE A 119 -22.67 34.60 -38.25
N SER A 120 -23.46 33.55 -38.04
CA SER A 120 -24.68 33.27 -38.81
C SER A 120 -25.72 34.38 -38.68
N GLU A 121 -25.91 34.95 -37.48
CA GLU A 121 -26.83 36.06 -37.24
C GLU A 121 -26.35 37.37 -37.90
N ALA A 122 -25.03 37.60 -37.95
CA ALA A 122 -24.44 38.76 -38.61
C ALA A 122 -24.38 38.64 -40.14
N LEU A 123 -24.50 37.42 -40.67
CA LEU A 123 -24.55 37.14 -42.11
C LEU A 123 -25.95 37.42 -42.65
N THR A 124 -26.18 38.64 -43.14
CA THR A 124 -27.39 38.96 -43.91
C THR A 124 -27.24 38.53 -45.38
N PRO A 125 -28.32 38.12 -46.06
CA PRO A 125 -28.29 37.75 -47.48
C PRO A 125 -27.69 38.85 -48.38
N GLU A 126 -27.98 40.11 -48.08
CA GLU A 126 -27.44 41.28 -48.79
C GLU A 126 -25.92 41.43 -48.59
N LEU A 127 -25.41 41.14 -47.39
CA LEU A 127 -23.98 41.21 -47.08
C LEU A 127 -23.22 40.05 -47.76
N ILE A 128 -23.80 38.84 -47.79
CA ILE A 128 -23.25 37.70 -48.53
C ILE A 128 -23.17 38.04 -50.02
N LYS A 129 -24.23 38.59 -50.60
CA LYS A 129 -24.26 39.02 -52.01
C LYS A 129 -23.22 40.09 -52.29
N TYR A 130 -23.04 41.06 -51.39
CA TYR A 130 -22.00 42.09 -51.50
C TYR A 130 -20.57 41.52 -51.44
N TYR A 131 -20.26 40.63 -50.49
CA TYR A 131 -18.96 39.96 -50.42
C TYR A 131 -18.70 39.08 -51.64
N TYR A 132 -19.72 38.37 -52.13
CA TYR A 132 -19.64 37.58 -53.35
C TYR A 132 -19.29 38.46 -54.55
N ILE A 133 -20.01 39.56 -54.79
CA ILE A 133 -19.73 40.50 -55.87
C ILE A 133 -18.33 41.11 -55.76
N LYS A 134 -17.86 41.40 -54.53
CA LYS A 134 -16.54 42.02 -54.29
C LYS A 134 -15.37 41.03 -54.46
N GLN A 135 -15.54 39.78 -54.06
CA GLN A 135 -14.50 38.73 -54.19
C GLN A 135 -14.56 38.02 -55.55
N TRP A 136 -15.65 38.19 -56.29
CA TRP A 136 -15.80 37.63 -57.61
C TRP A 136 -14.87 38.34 -58.60
N ASN A 137 -14.00 37.55 -59.24
CA ASN A 137 -13.07 37.99 -60.27
C ASN A 137 -13.75 38.22 -61.64
N GLY A 138 -15.09 38.28 -61.69
CA GLY A 138 -15.88 38.51 -62.90
C GLY A 138 -15.91 37.34 -63.88
N LYS A 139 -15.41 36.15 -63.52
CA LYS A 139 -15.47 34.95 -64.37
C LYS A 139 -16.59 34.02 -63.89
N LEU A 140 -17.58 33.80 -64.75
CA LEU A 140 -18.63 32.80 -64.55
C LEU A 140 -17.99 31.39 -64.48
N PRO A 141 -18.32 30.56 -63.47
CA PRO A 141 -17.88 29.17 -63.41
C PRO A 141 -18.49 28.40 -64.59
N THR A 142 -17.66 27.92 -65.50
CA THR A 142 -18.10 27.01 -66.55
C THR A 142 -18.16 25.60 -65.97
N VAL A 143 -19.37 25.11 -65.67
CA VAL A 143 -19.56 23.67 -65.43
C VAL A 143 -19.52 22.97 -66.78
N SER A 144 -18.47 22.17 -67.00
CA SER A 144 -18.40 21.29 -68.17
C SER A 144 -19.21 20.04 -67.86
N THR A 145 -20.54 20.13 -67.99
CA THR A 145 -21.40 18.96 -68.05
C THR A 145 -21.60 18.62 -69.52
N ASP A 146 -21.34 17.36 -69.87
CA ASP A 146 -21.32 16.86 -71.23
C ASP A 146 -22.51 17.37 -72.06
N ASN A 147 -22.19 18.21 -73.05
CA ASN A 147 -22.96 18.50 -74.26
C ASN A 147 -24.22 19.41 -74.21
N THR A 148 -24.41 20.26 -73.20
CA THR A 148 -25.29 21.44 -73.35
C THR A 148 -24.87 22.56 -72.40
N MET A 149 -24.54 23.74 -72.93
CA MET A 149 -24.30 24.94 -72.12
C MET A 149 -25.62 25.46 -71.56
N THR A 150 -25.93 25.12 -70.31
CA THR A 150 -26.99 25.77 -69.55
C THR A 150 -26.38 26.90 -68.72
N LEU A 151 -26.73 28.15 -69.03
CA LEU A 151 -26.44 29.28 -68.13
C LEU A 151 -27.29 29.10 -66.87
N ILE A 152 -26.67 28.96 -65.70
CA ILE A 152 -27.40 29.00 -64.43
C ILE A 152 -27.78 30.46 -64.19
N ASP A 153 -29.09 30.77 -64.25
CA ASP A 153 -29.63 32.06 -63.83
C ASP A 153 -29.46 32.19 -62.30
N MET A 154 -28.93 33.31 -61.86
CA MET A 154 -28.70 33.63 -60.46
C MET A 154 -30.00 33.85 -59.66
N ASN A 155 -31.17 33.73 -60.28
CA ASN A 155 -32.46 33.76 -59.60
C ASN A 155 -32.89 32.41 -58.97
N ASP A 156 -32.30 31.28 -59.38
CA ASP A 156 -32.72 29.94 -58.93
C ASP A 156 -32.12 29.51 -57.57
N ILE A 157 -31.28 30.34 -56.96
CA ILE A 157 -30.60 30.04 -55.68
C ILE A 157 -31.44 30.41 -54.44
N ASN A 158 -32.68 30.89 -54.62
CA ASN A 158 -33.59 31.22 -53.52
C ASN A 158 -34.49 30.04 -53.08
N GLU A 159 -34.31 28.83 -53.62
CA GLU A 159 -35.22 27.70 -53.37
C GLU A 159 -34.52 26.50 -52.68
N VAL A 160 -33.80 26.76 -51.58
CA VAL A 160 -33.44 25.70 -50.63
C VAL A 160 -33.52 26.24 -49.19
N ALA A 161 -34.72 26.61 -48.78
CA ALA A 161 -35.06 26.87 -47.38
C ALA A 161 -36.54 26.56 -47.14
N ASP A 162 -36.87 25.26 -47.17
CA ASP A 162 -37.98 24.64 -46.44
C ASP A 162 -37.53 23.26 -45.94
#